data_AF-A0A511JEE1-F1
#
_entry.id   AF-A0A511JEE1-F1
#
_cell.length_a   1.000
_cell.length_b   1.000
_cell.length_c   1.000
_cell.angle_alpha   90.00
_cell.angle_beta   90.00
_cell.angle_gamma   90.00
#
_symmetry.space_group_name_H-M   'P 1'
#
loop_
_entity.id
_entity.type
_entity.pdbx_description
1 polymer ?
#
loop_
_entity_poly.entity_id
_entity_poly.type
_entity_poly.pdbx_seq_one_letter_code
_entity_poly.pdbx_strand_id
1 'polypeptide(L)'
;MSLEVNGHVSRLRRFQPFQPDSAELIYEQTDPTEQSFRVSTLSYLEELIERPQTRLIVLTGDAGHGKTSLCARLLEQLGRTPLGAADAIRDLGDASAPVAQTKAGRPLSLLVDLSALETDPASALLVELLESPADGVAIVCANEGHLRSSVAADESERSKVITQTLEAGIEKGTVANATASVYVINLNYQSVAPDVHEGLVDWAANTWGADRRRWRICQRCDARTICPILANHEALADDGRGAERRKAIRQVFSAAERTGAVVTTRQALALTAHSISGGLICEDVHRRYRRDASDRSWQFPYLYHQALFGDLLTPQMRRQVPAFRALRRLDPGGTALRWVDDTLDPETANSPFLPPVPSGDEGSPKSRTAAQRESELLRSAIAFLRRLDYFEGTTTNRMSRLGVASGDEFLAVNDGTPEGLVKVRDALLRGLEAVQGVHRAGDSPDFLVLDPAFFSHRSRAAVIAKRIPGRSVEIVSQNQQWINAGTLDPEMPHAVEWASRSVYIRLPGTDGTVVPVQLDLLRFELLIRWAAGLSSRGQHEAEIRSLTSALAALAPNADADEDIGVLVGGERRTLTIDVGDRIRSGGA
;
A
#
# COMPACT_ATOMS: atom_id res chain seq x y z
N MET A 1 25.11 37.89 13.55
CA MET A 1 23.93 37.05 13.35
C MET A 1 24.11 36.37 12.00
N SER A 2 23.99 35.05 11.97
CA SER A 2 24.48 34.17 10.87
C SER A 2 23.37 33.28 10.33
N LEU A 3 23.36 33.13 9.00
CA LEU A 3 22.55 32.13 8.31
C LEU A 3 23.24 30.77 8.42
N GLU A 4 22.63 29.85 9.14
CA GLU A 4 23.19 28.52 9.41
C GLU A 4 22.63 27.46 8.46
N VAL A 5 23.50 26.64 7.88
CA VAL A 5 23.09 25.50 7.04
C VAL A 5 23.07 24.23 7.89
N ASN A 6 21.90 23.59 7.97
CA ASN A 6 21.77 22.33 8.70
C ASN A 6 22.16 21.15 7.81
N GLY A 7 23.28 20.49 8.12
CA GLY A 7 23.73 19.29 7.41
C GLY A 7 22.74 18.12 7.44
N HIS A 8 21.81 18.06 8.41
CA HIS A 8 20.70 17.10 8.36
C HIS A 8 19.72 17.40 7.23
N VAL A 9 19.37 18.67 6.98
CA VAL A 9 18.51 19.07 5.85
C VAL A 9 19.21 18.77 4.52
N SER A 10 20.51 19.04 4.42
CA SER A 10 21.32 18.67 3.26
C SER A 10 21.35 17.15 3.02
N ARG A 11 21.29 16.33 4.07
CA ARG A 11 21.16 14.87 3.95
C ARG A 11 19.77 14.45 3.49
N LEU A 12 18.70 15.03 4.04
CA LEU A 12 17.32 14.78 3.59
C LEU A 12 17.13 15.10 2.10
N ARG A 13 17.92 16.03 1.56
CA ARG A 13 17.96 16.34 0.13
C ARG A 13 18.27 15.11 -0.74
N ARG A 14 19.13 14.19 -0.28
CA ARG A 14 19.50 12.98 -1.04
C ARG A 14 18.30 12.07 -1.30
N PHE A 15 17.34 12.07 -0.39
CA PHE A 15 16.07 11.35 -0.51
C PHE A 15 15.02 12.12 -1.31
N GLN A 16 15.26 13.37 -1.71
CA GLN A 16 14.27 14.13 -2.49
C GLN A 16 14.18 13.56 -3.90
N PRO A 17 13.01 13.07 -4.33
CA PRO A 17 12.89 12.17 -5.49
C PRO A 17 13.13 12.80 -6.86
N PHE A 18 13.52 14.06 -6.91
CA PHE A 18 13.63 14.88 -8.13
C PHE A 18 14.99 15.54 -8.28
N GLN A 19 15.94 15.17 -7.43
CA GLN A 19 17.31 15.65 -7.53
C GLN A 19 18.13 14.68 -8.41
N PRO A 20 19.08 15.15 -9.22
CA PRO A 20 19.92 14.27 -10.04
C PRO A 20 20.56 13.14 -9.22
N ASP A 21 21.03 13.47 -8.01
CA ASP A 21 21.67 12.54 -7.07
C ASP A 21 20.70 11.52 -6.43
N SER A 22 19.38 11.68 -6.62
CA SER A 22 18.37 10.79 -6.02
C SER A 22 18.02 9.57 -6.89
N ALA A 23 18.36 9.64 -8.18
CA ALA A 23 18.15 8.53 -9.13
C ALA A 23 19.04 7.32 -8.81
N GLU A 24 20.13 7.53 -8.07
CA GLU A 24 21.14 6.52 -7.73
C GLU A 24 21.15 6.17 -6.25
N LEU A 25 20.03 6.28 -5.52
CA LEU A 25 19.88 5.70 -4.17
C LEU A 25 19.91 4.15 -4.23
N ILE A 26 21.10 3.67 -4.54
CA ILE A 26 21.69 2.35 -4.40
C ILE A 26 22.34 2.38 -3.01
N TYR A 27 22.35 1.25 -2.32
CA TYR A 27 22.99 1.07 -1.02
C TYR A 27 24.37 1.75 -0.92
N GLU A 28 25.14 1.76 -2.02
CA GLU A 28 26.46 2.41 -2.19
C GLU A 28 26.49 3.93 -1.92
N GLN A 29 25.35 4.62 -1.96
CA GLN A 29 25.26 6.08 -1.74
C GLN A 29 24.72 6.48 -0.37
N THR A 30 24.25 5.50 0.42
CA THR A 30 23.88 5.70 1.82
C THR A 30 25.13 5.58 2.68
N ASP A 31 25.28 6.48 3.67
CA ASP A 31 26.39 6.38 4.62
C ASP A 31 26.23 5.08 5.44
N PRO A 32 27.12 4.09 5.28
CA PRO A 32 26.97 2.78 5.90
C PRO A 32 27.13 2.85 7.43
N THR A 33 27.54 4.01 7.98
CA THR A 33 27.64 4.23 9.42
C THR A 33 26.36 4.79 10.05
N GLU A 34 25.34 5.15 9.25
CA GLU A 34 24.08 5.66 9.78
C GLU A 34 23.19 4.55 10.35
N GLN A 35 22.53 4.87 11.47
CA GLN A 35 21.51 3.99 12.04
C GLN A 35 20.40 3.76 11.01
N SER A 36 20.16 2.50 10.67
CA SER A 36 19.10 2.08 9.75
C SER A 36 17.94 1.41 10.50
N PHE A 37 16.73 1.53 9.97
CA PHE A 37 15.55 0.83 10.49
C PHE A 37 15.77 -0.68 10.41
N ARG A 38 15.76 -1.40 11.53
CA ARG A 38 15.88 -2.88 11.56
C ARG A 38 14.56 -3.50 11.14
N VAL A 39 14.59 -4.20 10.00
CA VAL A 39 13.42 -4.88 9.44
C VAL A 39 13.29 -6.31 9.99
N SER A 40 12.07 -6.79 10.19
CA SER A 40 11.71 -8.16 10.58
C SER A 40 12.32 -9.19 9.64
N THR A 41 12.37 -8.89 8.34
CA THR A 41 12.98 -9.79 7.35
C THR A 41 14.45 -10.05 7.63
N LEU A 42 15.19 -9.11 8.24
CA LEU A 42 16.58 -9.34 8.62
C LEU A 42 16.67 -10.40 9.71
N SER A 43 15.84 -10.27 10.76
CA SER A 43 15.79 -11.27 11.84
C SER A 43 15.35 -12.64 11.32
N TYR A 44 14.37 -12.67 10.40
CA TYR A 44 13.93 -13.92 9.78
C TYR A 44 15.04 -14.56 8.92
N LEU A 45 15.79 -13.76 8.15
CA LEU A 45 16.96 -14.25 7.39
C LEU A 45 18.05 -14.80 8.30
N GLU A 46 18.36 -14.14 9.41
CA GLU A 46 19.33 -14.63 10.41
C GLU A 46 18.94 -16.01 10.93
N GLU A 47 17.65 -16.28 11.13
CA GLU A 47 17.17 -17.61 11.52
C GLU A 47 17.27 -18.61 10.38
N LEU A 48 16.86 -18.24 9.17
CA LEU A 48 16.80 -19.15 8.02
C LEU A 48 18.17 -19.68 7.60
N ILE A 49 19.20 -18.83 7.60
CA ILE A 49 20.56 -19.23 7.16
C ILE A 49 21.19 -20.25 8.12
N GLU A 50 20.75 -20.28 9.38
CA GLU A 50 21.27 -21.21 10.39
C GLU A 50 20.56 -22.57 10.35
N ARG A 51 19.39 -22.68 9.69
CA ARG A 51 18.66 -23.95 9.58
C ARG A 51 19.39 -24.94 8.66
N PRO A 52 19.73 -26.16 9.11
CA PRO A 52 20.51 -27.11 8.32
C PRO A 52 19.90 -27.50 6.97
N GLN A 53 18.57 -27.50 6.87
CA GLN A 53 17.84 -27.89 5.67
C GLN A 53 17.82 -26.78 4.61
N THR A 54 17.97 -25.52 5.01
CA THR A 54 17.91 -24.36 4.10
C THR A 54 19.06 -24.40 3.12
N ARG A 55 18.77 -24.48 1.82
CA ARG A 55 19.75 -24.43 0.73
C ARG A 55 19.70 -23.11 -0.03
N LEU A 56 18.50 -22.67 -0.36
CA LEU A 56 18.29 -21.46 -1.16
C LEU A 56 17.24 -20.55 -0.52
N ILE A 57 17.56 -19.27 -0.43
CA ILE A 57 16.63 -18.20 -0.05
C ILE A 57 16.55 -17.21 -1.20
N VAL A 58 15.36 -16.98 -1.73
CA VAL A 58 15.11 -16.00 -2.78
C VAL A 58 14.40 -14.79 -2.18
N LEU A 59 15.02 -13.62 -2.33
CA LEU A 59 14.42 -12.33 -2.02
C LEU A 59 13.87 -11.74 -3.32
N THR A 60 12.55 -11.65 -3.43
CA THR A 60 11.88 -11.06 -4.60
C THR A 60 11.06 -9.82 -4.25
N GLY A 61 10.73 -9.01 -5.24
CA GLY A 61 9.94 -7.78 -5.10
C GLY A 61 10.45 -6.66 -5.99
N ASP A 62 9.79 -5.51 -5.96
CA ASP A 62 10.10 -4.38 -6.83
C ASP A 62 11.44 -3.69 -6.51
N ALA A 63 11.93 -2.89 -7.46
CA ALA A 63 13.10 -2.06 -7.26
C ALA A 63 12.86 -1.03 -6.14
N GLY A 64 13.77 -0.97 -5.17
CA GLY A 64 13.68 -0.05 -4.04
C GLY A 64 13.08 -0.61 -2.75
N HIS A 65 12.71 -1.90 -2.68
CA HIS A 65 12.38 -2.57 -1.41
C HIS A 65 13.60 -2.80 -0.49
N GLY A 66 14.82 -2.64 -1.02
CA GLY A 66 16.04 -2.73 -0.21
C GLY A 66 16.65 -4.13 -0.12
N LYS A 67 16.40 -5.01 -1.11
CA LYS A 67 17.01 -6.35 -1.22
C LYS A 67 18.52 -6.35 -0.97
N THR A 68 19.27 -5.54 -1.71
CA THR A 68 20.73 -5.40 -1.56
C THR A 68 21.13 -4.85 -0.19
N SER A 69 20.40 -3.86 0.32
CA SER A 69 20.65 -3.29 1.66
C SER A 69 20.40 -4.30 2.77
N LEU A 70 19.42 -5.19 2.60
CA LEU A 70 19.12 -6.28 3.53
C LEU A 70 20.26 -7.29 3.57
N CYS A 71 20.82 -7.67 2.42
CA CYS A 71 21.99 -8.55 2.36
C CYS A 71 23.22 -7.93 3.02
N ALA A 72 23.45 -6.63 2.83
CA ALA A 72 24.59 -5.95 3.44
C ALA A 72 24.50 -5.96 4.96
N ARG A 73 23.31 -5.70 5.49
CA ARG A 73 23.06 -5.75 6.93
C ARG A 73 23.17 -7.16 7.49
N LEU A 74 22.77 -8.19 6.75
CA LEU A 74 22.99 -9.57 7.15
C LEU A 74 24.49 -9.85 7.31
N LEU A 75 25.32 -9.38 6.38
CA LEU A 75 26.78 -9.52 6.48
C LEU A 75 27.36 -8.77 7.69
N GLU A 76 26.82 -7.60 8.04
CA GLU A 76 27.20 -6.91 9.28
C GLU A 76 26.87 -7.73 10.53
N GLN A 77 25.71 -8.39 10.56
CA GLN A 77 25.31 -9.27 11.67
C GLN A 77 26.17 -10.53 11.77
N LEU A 78 26.81 -10.93 10.66
CA LEU A 78 27.82 -11.99 10.60
C LEU A 78 29.24 -11.48 10.92
N GLY A 79 29.39 -10.24 11.39
CA GLY A 79 30.63 -9.71 11.92
C GLY A 79 31.46 -8.86 10.95
N ARG A 80 30.96 -8.57 9.74
CA ARG A 80 31.61 -7.60 8.85
C ARG A 80 31.37 -6.17 9.34
N THR A 81 32.32 -5.28 9.06
CA THR A 81 32.07 -3.84 9.21
C THR A 81 31.14 -3.36 8.08
N PRO A 82 30.42 -2.24 8.25
CA PRO A 82 29.53 -1.74 7.20
C PRO A 82 30.23 -1.51 5.85
N LEU A 83 31.46 -0.99 5.86
CA LEU A 83 32.30 -0.87 4.66
C LEU A 83 32.69 -2.25 4.11
N GLY A 84 33.14 -3.17 4.96
CA GLY A 84 33.53 -4.51 4.52
C GLY A 84 32.35 -5.36 4.01
N ALA A 85 31.11 -5.05 4.42
CA ALA A 85 29.91 -5.64 3.85
C ALA A 85 29.58 -5.06 2.46
N ALA A 86 29.77 -3.76 2.26
CA ALA A 86 29.61 -3.11 0.96
C ALA A 86 30.64 -3.63 -0.07
N ASP A 87 31.90 -3.77 0.33
CA ASP A 87 32.95 -4.33 -0.52
C ASP A 87 32.65 -5.78 -0.89
N ALA A 88 32.21 -6.60 0.08
CA ALA A 88 31.83 -7.98 -0.19
C ALA A 88 30.65 -8.11 -1.18
N ILE A 89 29.67 -7.21 -1.10
CA ILE A 89 28.56 -7.17 -2.08
C ILE A 89 29.06 -6.83 -3.49
N ARG A 90 29.99 -5.88 -3.60
CA ARG A 90 30.54 -5.45 -4.89
C ARG A 90 31.37 -6.54 -5.54
N ASP A 91 32.23 -7.19 -4.74
CA ASP A 91 33.27 -8.09 -5.26
C ASP A 91 32.81 -9.55 -5.36
N LEU A 92 31.84 -9.97 -4.53
CA LEU A 92 31.40 -11.37 -4.40
C LEU A 92 29.87 -11.53 -4.51
N GLY A 93 29.17 -10.48 -4.93
CA GLY A 93 27.71 -10.47 -5.07
C GLY A 93 27.17 -11.20 -6.31
N ASP A 94 28.02 -11.88 -7.07
CA ASP A 94 27.67 -12.69 -8.25
C ASP A 94 27.54 -14.19 -7.91
N ALA A 95 27.62 -14.54 -6.61
CA ALA A 95 27.64 -15.90 -6.09
C ALA A 95 28.82 -16.78 -6.56
N SER A 96 29.87 -16.19 -7.14
CA SER A 96 31.08 -16.94 -7.58
C SER A 96 31.87 -17.58 -6.45
N ALA A 97 31.77 -17.03 -5.22
CA ALA A 97 32.37 -17.58 -4.01
C ALA A 97 31.55 -17.22 -2.76
N PRO A 98 31.74 -17.92 -1.63
CA PRO A 98 31.07 -17.58 -0.37
C PRO A 98 31.45 -16.17 0.12
N VAL A 99 30.43 -15.37 0.44
CA VAL A 99 30.57 -14.00 0.98
C VAL A 99 30.82 -13.98 2.49
N ALA A 100 30.41 -15.03 3.21
CA ALA A 100 30.61 -15.16 4.66
C ALA A 100 30.45 -16.62 5.10
N GLN A 101 30.62 -16.85 6.41
CA GLN A 101 30.17 -18.08 7.07
C GLN A 101 29.04 -17.76 8.04
N THR A 102 28.07 -18.66 8.11
CA THR A 102 27.02 -18.67 9.15
C THR A 102 27.63 -18.97 10.52
N LYS A 103 26.87 -18.75 11.60
CA LYS A 103 27.32 -19.10 12.96
C LYS A 103 27.51 -20.61 13.12
N ALA A 104 26.74 -21.42 12.38
CA ALA A 104 26.93 -22.86 12.26
C ALA A 104 28.14 -23.27 11.40
N GLY A 105 28.93 -22.33 10.87
CA GLY A 105 30.13 -22.59 10.06
C GLY A 105 29.85 -22.96 8.60
N ARG A 106 28.59 -22.87 8.15
CA ARG A 106 28.19 -23.15 6.77
C ARG A 106 28.55 -21.99 5.84
N PRO A 107 29.04 -22.24 4.61
CA PRO A 107 29.32 -21.17 3.66
C PRO A 107 28.03 -20.47 3.20
N LEU A 108 28.03 -19.14 3.19
CA LEU A 108 26.95 -18.30 2.68
C LEU A 108 27.37 -17.69 1.34
N SER A 109 26.64 -17.99 0.26
CA SER A 109 26.80 -17.35 -1.06
C SER A 109 25.69 -16.33 -1.31
N LEU A 110 25.97 -15.29 -2.10
CA LEU A 110 25.03 -14.20 -2.33
C LEU A 110 25.03 -13.79 -3.80
N LEU A 111 23.85 -13.79 -4.43
CA LEU A 111 23.59 -13.17 -5.72
C LEU A 111 22.74 -11.93 -5.51
N VAL A 112 23.30 -10.72 -5.67
CA VAL A 112 22.63 -9.46 -5.31
C VAL A 112 21.70 -8.90 -6.38
N ASP A 113 21.87 -9.34 -7.62
CA ASP A 113 21.00 -8.97 -8.73
C ASP A 113 20.97 -10.07 -9.80
N LEU A 114 19.95 -10.91 -9.77
CA LEU A 114 19.73 -11.92 -10.81
C LEU A 114 19.56 -11.28 -12.20
N SER A 115 19.03 -10.05 -12.27
CA SER A 115 18.78 -9.39 -13.56
C SER A 115 20.04 -8.86 -14.25
N ALA A 116 21.20 -8.95 -13.59
CA ALA A 116 22.50 -8.74 -14.23
C ALA A 116 22.90 -9.90 -15.15
N LEU A 117 22.25 -11.06 -15.06
CA LEU A 117 22.49 -12.22 -15.89
C LEU A 117 21.41 -12.33 -16.98
N GLU A 118 21.80 -12.88 -18.14
CA GLU A 118 20.82 -13.31 -19.14
C GLU A 118 20.03 -14.53 -18.64
N THR A 119 18.87 -14.80 -19.25
CA THR A 119 17.91 -15.80 -18.78
C THR A 119 18.52 -17.21 -18.65
N ASP A 120 19.27 -17.68 -19.65
CA ASP A 120 19.82 -19.05 -19.64
C ASP A 120 20.97 -19.22 -18.61
N PRO A 121 21.95 -18.30 -18.52
CA PRO A 121 22.92 -18.31 -17.42
C PRO A 121 22.28 -18.23 -16.03
N ALA A 122 21.25 -17.38 -15.87
CA ALA A 122 20.51 -17.25 -14.62
C ALA A 122 19.81 -18.57 -14.24
N SER A 123 19.18 -19.24 -15.22
CA SER A 123 18.55 -20.55 -15.04
C SER A 123 19.56 -21.60 -14.57
N ALA A 124 20.70 -21.72 -15.27
CA ALA A 124 21.75 -22.67 -14.92
C ALA A 124 22.29 -22.43 -13.50
N LEU A 125 22.51 -21.17 -13.12
CA LEU A 125 22.96 -20.80 -11.78
C LEU A 125 21.92 -21.15 -10.70
N LEU A 126 20.63 -20.91 -10.94
CA LEU A 126 19.58 -21.28 -9.98
C LEU A 126 19.55 -22.80 -9.74
N VAL A 127 19.70 -23.61 -10.80
CA VAL A 127 19.79 -25.07 -10.68
C VAL A 127 21.04 -25.47 -9.89
N GLU A 128 22.18 -24.87 -10.19
CA GLU A 128 23.43 -25.13 -9.45
C GLU A 128 23.30 -24.83 -7.95
N LEU A 129 22.70 -23.69 -7.59
CA LEU A 129 22.51 -23.28 -6.20
C LEU A 129 21.52 -24.20 -5.45
N LEU A 130 20.53 -24.77 -6.15
CA LEU A 130 19.60 -25.75 -5.57
C LEU A 130 20.27 -27.09 -5.30
N GLU A 131 21.22 -27.49 -6.15
CA GLU A 131 21.88 -28.79 -6.10
C GLU A 131 23.25 -28.77 -5.41
N SER A 132 23.69 -27.61 -4.93
CA SER A 132 25.03 -27.42 -4.38
C SER A 132 25.33 -28.47 -3.29
N PRO A 133 26.36 -29.32 -3.49
CA PRO A 133 26.69 -30.41 -2.56
C PRO A 133 27.43 -29.91 -1.33
N ALA A 134 27.88 -28.65 -1.32
CA ALA A 134 28.41 -28.01 -0.14
C ALA A 134 27.25 -27.81 0.86
N ASP A 135 27.49 -28.02 2.15
CA ASP A 135 26.48 -27.78 3.20
C ASP A 135 26.14 -26.27 3.38
N GLY A 136 26.29 -25.46 2.33
CA GLY A 136 26.08 -24.04 2.31
C GLY A 136 24.62 -23.63 2.14
N VAL A 137 24.44 -22.31 2.17
CA VAL A 137 23.18 -21.61 1.90
C VAL A 137 23.45 -20.48 0.93
N ALA A 138 22.55 -20.29 -0.03
CA ALA A 138 22.61 -19.21 -1.00
C ALA A 138 21.45 -18.24 -0.82
N ILE A 139 21.72 -16.94 -0.96
CA ILE A 139 20.69 -15.90 -1.03
C ILE A 139 20.69 -15.32 -2.45
N VAL A 140 19.54 -15.31 -3.11
CA VAL A 140 19.35 -14.74 -4.44
C VAL A 140 18.37 -13.59 -4.39
N CYS A 141 18.81 -12.40 -4.81
CA CYS A 141 17.97 -11.23 -4.99
C CYS A 141 17.51 -11.14 -6.45
N ALA A 142 16.19 -11.09 -6.68
CA ALA A 142 15.64 -11.00 -8.03
C ALA A 142 14.43 -10.08 -8.10
N ASN A 143 14.16 -9.52 -9.28
CA ASN A 143 12.83 -8.97 -9.57
C ASN A 143 11.92 -10.13 -10.01
N GLU A 144 10.64 -10.10 -9.62
CA GLU A 144 9.72 -11.23 -9.82
C GLU A 144 9.62 -11.66 -11.29
N GLY A 145 9.48 -10.70 -12.21
CA GLY A 145 9.36 -11.00 -13.64
C GLY A 145 10.59 -11.73 -14.21
N HIS A 146 11.80 -11.28 -13.84
CA HIS A 146 13.03 -11.92 -14.31
C HIS A 146 13.22 -13.30 -13.65
N LEU A 147 12.90 -13.44 -12.36
CA LEU A 147 12.91 -14.72 -11.66
C LEU A 147 12.02 -15.77 -12.36
N ARG A 148 10.79 -15.39 -12.71
CA ARG A 148 9.87 -16.27 -13.44
C ARG A 148 10.41 -16.67 -14.81
N SER A 149 11.00 -15.73 -15.55
CA SER A 149 11.61 -16.02 -16.85
C SER A 149 12.80 -16.98 -16.73
N SER A 150 13.69 -16.79 -15.75
CA SER A 150 14.84 -17.68 -15.54
C SER A 150 14.39 -19.09 -15.16
N VAL A 151 13.40 -19.23 -14.27
CA VAL A 151 12.84 -20.55 -13.90
C VAL A 151 12.12 -21.20 -15.09
N ALA A 152 11.45 -20.42 -15.95
CA ALA A 152 10.79 -20.95 -17.13
C ALA A 152 11.76 -21.45 -18.21
N ALA A 153 13.00 -20.95 -18.23
CA ALA A 153 14.05 -21.39 -19.14
C ALA A 153 14.75 -22.70 -18.69
N ASP A 154 14.46 -23.20 -17.49
CA ASP A 154 14.98 -24.47 -17.01
C ASP A 154 14.25 -25.67 -17.62
N GLU A 155 14.87 -26.28 -18.63
CA GLU A 155 14.36 -27.51 -19.27
C GLU A 155 14.32 -28.72 -18.33
N SER A 156 15.11 -28.75 -17.26
CA SER A 156 15.16 -29.85 -16.30
C SER A 156 14.03 -29.80 -15.27
N GLU A 157 13.29 -28.69 -15.23
CA GLU A 157 12.19 -28.39 -14.31
C GLU A 157 12.57 -28.36 -12.81
N ARG A 158 13.86 -28.41 -12.48
CA ARG A 158 14.36 -28.46 -11.09
C ARG A 158 14.11 -27.16 -10.34
N SER A 159 14.23 -26.03 -11.01
CA SER A 159 14.03 -24.69 -10.45
C SER A 159 12.54 -24.32 -10.29
N LYS A 160 11.59 -25.12 -10.82
CA LYS A 160 10.14 -24.89 -10.66
C LYS A 160 9.70 -24.81 -9.21
N VAL A 161 10.43 -25.45 -8.29
CA VAL A 161 10.17 -25.34 -6.86
C VAL A 161 10.17 -23.89 -6.37
N ILE A 162 10.95 -23.00 -7.00
CA ILE A 162 11.02 -21.57 -6.65
C ILE A 162 9.70 -20.87 -6.99
N THR A 163 9.18 -21.03 -8.21
CA THR A 163 7.92 -20.41 -8.61
C THR A 163 6.71 -21.03 -7.91
N GLN A 164 6.73 -22.35 -7.67
CA GLN A 164 5.71 -23.03 -6.85
C GLN A 164 5.69 -22.49 -5.42
N THR A 165 6.86 -22.24 -4.82
CA THR A 165 6.96 -21.66 -3.47
C THR A 165 6.47 -20.21 -3.46
N LEU A 166 6.80 -19.42 -4.48
CA LEU A 166 6.28 -18.06 -4.65
C LEU A 166 4.75 -18.03 -4.76
N GLU A 167 4.16 -18.92 -5.55
CA GLU A 167 2.71 -19.04 -5.73
C GLU A 167 2.01 -19.48 -4.45
N ALA A 168 2.59 -20.47 -3.74
CA ALA A 168 2.12 -20.87 -2.43
C ALA A 168 2.18 -19.71 -1.42
N GLY A 169 3.18 -18.83 -1.49
CA GLY A 169 3.24 -17.62 -0.66
C GLY A 169 2.08 -16.65 -0.90
N ILE A 170 1.61 -16.53 -2.14
CA ILE A 170 0.47 -15.68 -2.50
C ILE A 170 -0.85 -16.32 -2.03
N GLU A 171 -1.03 -17.62 -2.33
CA GLU A 171 -2.28 -18.33 -2.09
C GLU A 171 -2.48 -18.77 -0.64
N LYS A 172 -1.38 -19.07 0.06
CA LYS A 172 -1.37 -19.78 1.35
C LYS A 172 -0.52 -19.09 2.41
N GLY A 173 0.20 -18.02 2.08
CA GLY A 173 1.04 -17.30 3.03
C GLY A 173 2.29 -18.05 3.48
N THR A 174 2.68 -19.14 2.79
CA THR A 174 3.87 -19.94 3.10
C THR A 174 5.09 -19.40 2.34
N VAL A 175 6.22 -19.23 3.01
CA VAL A 175 7.47 -18.81 2.34
C VAL A 175 8.41 -19.97 2.05
N ALA A 176 8.16 -21.15 2.61
CA ALA A 176 8.97 -22.35 2.45
C ALA A 176 8.34 -23.35 1.48
N ASN A 177 9.17 -24.11 0.77
CA ASN A 177 8.73 -25.29 0.06
C ASN A 177 8.43 -26.45 1.04
N ALA A 178 7.84 -27.54 0.55
CA ALA A 178 7.43 -28.68 1.38
C ALA A 178 8.57 -29.33 2.20
N THR A 179 9.81 -29.26 1.72
CA THR A 179 11.00 -29.81 2.40
C THR A 179 11.74 -28.79 3.26
N ALA A 180 11.26 -27.55 3.34
CA ALA A 180 11.91 -26.43 4.03
C ALA A 180 13.37 -26.19 3.59
N SER A 181 13.69 -26.49 2.33
CA SER A 181 15.02 -26.32 1.73
C SER A 181 15.11 -25.09 0.83
N VAL A 182 13.97 -24.64 0.29
CA VAL A 182 13.87 -23.42 -0.53
C VAL A 182 12.90 -22.48 0.15
N TYR A 183 13.32 -21.23 0.32
CA TYR A 183 12.49 -20.15 0.84
C TYR A 183 12.36 -19.05 -0.21
N VAL A 184 11.17 -18.52 -0.41
CA VAL A 184 10.92 -17.37 -1.28
C VAL A 184 10.19 -16.30 -0.49
N ILE A 185 10.87 -15.19 -0.23
CA ILE A 185 10.34 -14.05 0.52
C ILE A 185 10.01 -12.94 -0.48
N ASN A 186 8.72 -12.66 -0.65
CA ASN A 186 8.24 -11.59 -1.52
C ASN A 186 8.09 -10.27 -0.75
N LEU A 187 9.07 -9.37 -0.92
CA LEU A 187 9.11 -8.06 -0.27
C LEU A 187 8.02 -7.10 -0.76
N ASN A 188 7.24 -7.43 -1.80
CA ASN A 188 6.05 -6.65 -2.14
C ASN A 188 5.00 -6.68 -1.01
N TYR A 189 5.04 -7.69 -0.13
CA TYR A 189 4.24 -7.74 1.10
C TYR A 189 4.83 -6.95 2.26
N GLN A 190 6.09 -6.49 2.15
CA GLN A 190 6.71 -5.67 3.18
C GLN A 190 6.00 -4.32 3.27
N SER A 191 5.47 -4.03 4.46
CA SER A 191 4.80 -2.78 4.78
C SER A 191 5.78 -1.76 5.34
N VAL A 192 5.68 -0.53 4.86
CA VAL A 192 6.41 0.60 5.46
C VAL A 192 5.67 1.19 6.68
N ALA A 193 4.41 0.79 6.88
CA ALA A 193 3.50 1.23 7.94
C ALA A 193 2.63 0.05 8.46
N PRO A 194 3.26 -0.96 9.10
CA PRO A 194 2.63 -2.22 9.51
C PRO A 194 1.58 -2.04 10.61
N ASP A 195 0.75 -3.06 10.83
CA ASP A 195 -0.40 -2.96 11.72
C ASP A 195 0.02 -2.87 13.20
N VAL A 196 0.92 -3.76 13.64
CA VAL A 196 1.19 -4.04 15.06
C VAL A 196 2.33 -3.19 15.66
N HIS A 197 3.42 -3.01 14.92
CA HIS A 197 4.64 -2.36 15.42
C HIS A 197 4.93 -1.05 14.67
N GLU A 198 5.89 -0.27 15.19
CA GLU A 198 6.42 0.88 14.46
C GLU A 198 7.14 0.41 13.18
N GLY A 199 6.78 1.01 12.05
CA GLY A 199 7.38 0.72 10.75
C GLY A 199 8.50 1.68 10.37
N LEU A 200 8.93 1.54 9.12
CA LEU A 200 9.91 2.42 8.50
C LEU A 200 9.48 3.89 8.53
N VAL A 201 8.19 4.17 8.26
CA VAL A 201 7.65 5.54 8.24
C VAL A 201 7.67 6.15 9.65
N ASP A 202 7.31 5.38 10.68
CA ASP A 202 7.36 5.84 12.07
C ASP A 202 8.80 6.18 12.47
N TRP A 203 9.73 5.26 12.17
CA TRP A 203 11.14 5.44 12.42
C TRP A 203 11.70 6.68 11.70
N ALA A 204 11.38 6.87 10.42
CA ALA A 204 11.87 7.99 9.62
C ALA A 204 11.25 9.32 10.10
N ALA A 205 9.93 9.37 10.35
CA ALA A 205 9.26 10.55 10.87
C ALA A 205 9.81 10.96 12.25
N ASN A 206 10.14 9.99 13.10
CA ASN A 206 10.75 10.26 14.40
C ASN A 206 12.22 10.69 14.27
N THR A 207 13.05 9.90 13.58
CA THR A 207 14.50 10.11 13.49
C THR A 207 14.86 11.36 12.69
N TRP A 208 14.12 11.65 11.62
CA TRP A 208 14.38 12.80 10.76
C TRP A 208 13.55 14.01 11.17
N GLY A 209 12.27 13.80 11.49
CA GLY A 209 11.35 14.88 11.79
C GLY A 209 11.39 15.35 13.24
N ALA A 210 11.50 14.44 14.23
CA ALA A 210 11.29 14.76 15.64
C ALA A 210 12.57 14.81 16.51
N ASP A 211 13.68 14.17 16.09
CA ASP A 211 14.93 14.11 16.87
C ASP A 211 15.60 15.49 17.01
N ARG A 212 15.29 16.21 18.08
CA ARG A 212 15.78 17.57 18.40
C ARG A 212 17.30 17.73 18.29
N ARG A 213 18.09 16.65 18.47
CA ARG A 213 19.56 16.69 18.35
C ARG A 213 20.02 17.13 16.96
N ARG A 214 19.32 16.70 15.91
CA ARG A 214 19.63 17.00 14.50
C ARG A 214 19.25 18.41 14.06
N TRP A 215 18.51 19.14 14.90
CA TRP A 215 17.92 20.44 14.58
C TRP A 215 18.45 21.59 15.43
N ARG A 216 19.35 21.32 16.39
CA ARG A 216 19.92 22.34 17.30
C ARG A 216 20.54 23.54 16.57
N ILE A 217 21.15 23.31 15.41
CA ILE A 217 21.76 24.40 14.63
C ILE A 217 20.72 25.38 14.07
N CYS A 218 19.53 24.89 13.70
CA CYS A 218 18.44 25.74 13.19
C CYS A 218 17.95 26.75 14.23
N GLN A 219 18.06 26.44 15.53
CA GLN A 219 17.69 27.36 16.60
C GLN A 219 18.55 28.62 16.66
N ARG A 220 19.74 28.59 16.04
CA ARG A 220 20.67 29.74 15.93
C ARG A 220 20.58 30.47 14.59
N CYS A 221 19.76 29.99 13.65
CA CYS A 221 19.64 30.59 12.34
C CYS A 221 18.71 31.81 12.36
N ASP A 222 19.12 32.92 11.74
CA ASP A 222 18.31 34.14 11.66
C ASP A 222 16.98 33.93 10.91
N ALA A 223 16.97 33.03 9.93
CA ALA A 223 15.79 32.74 9.12
C ALA A 223 14.74 31.87 9.83
N ARG A 224 14.96 31.45 11.09
CA ARG A 224 14.10 30.51 11.83
C ARG A 224 12.63 30.91 11.87
N THR A 225 12.32 32.20 11.99
CA THR A 225 10.96 32.71 12.14
C THR A 225 10.13 32.63 10.86
N ILE A 226 10.78 32.35 9.72
CA ILE A 226 10.14 32.25 8.40
C ILE A 226 10.28 30.84 7.81
N CYS A 227 10.97 29.94 8.51
CA CYS A 227 11.46 28.68 7.97
C CYS A 227 10.40 27.58 8.08
N PRO A 228 9.75 27.13 6.98
CA PRO A 228 8.78 26.04 7.03
C PRO A 228 9.43 24.70 7.40
N ILE A 229 10.71 24.50 7.05
CA ILE A 229 11.46 23.29 7.40
C ILE A 229 11.56 23.15 8.93
N LEU A 230 11.89 24.24 9.62
CA LEU A 230 11.97 24.24 11.08
C LEU A 230 10.59 24.14 11.72
N ALA A 231 9.58 24.83 11.18
CA ALA A 231 8.21 24.71 11.66
C ALA A 231 7.67 23.28 11.57
N ASN A 232 8.00 22.54 10.51
CA ASN A 232 7.67 21.13 10.39
C ASN A 232 8.36 20.30 11.48
N HIS A 233 9.65 20.52 11.72
CA HIS A 233 10.36 19.87 12.83
C HIS A 233 9.68 20.16 14.16
N GLU A 234 9.40 21.43 14.47
CA GLU A 234 8.79 21.83 15.75
C GLU A 234 7.40 21.21 15.92
N ALA A 235 6.58 21.18 14.87
CA ALA A 235 5.28 20.51 14.89
C ALA A 235 5.40 19.00 15.14
N LEU A 236 6.36 18.33 14.48
CA LEU A 236 6.56 16.89 14.63
C LEU A 236 7.27 16.52 15.94
N ALA A 237 8.09 17.40 16.51
CA ALA A 237 8.83 17.21 17.76
C ALA A 237 8.10 17.72 19.00
N ASP A 238 6.91 18.28 18.83
CA ASP A 238 6.06 18.80 19.89
C ASP A 238 5.69 17.70 20.91
N ASP A 239 5.90 17.98 22.18
CA ASP A 239 5.67 17.01 23.28
C ASP A 239 4.17 16.75 23.50
N GLY A 240 3.30 17.68 23.08
CA GLY A 240 1.86 17.54 23.18
C GLY A 240 1.25 16.69 22.06
N ARG A 241 1.30 17.19 20.82
CA ARG A 241 0.62 16.57 19.66
C ARG A 241 1.57 15.97 18.62
N GLY A 242 2.89 16.08 18.78
CA GLY A 242 3.86 15.58 17.81
C GLY A 242 3.72 14.08 17.53
N ALA A 243 3.47 13.26 18.56
CA ALA A 243 3.23 11.83 18.41
C ALA A 243 1.99 11.52 17.56
N GLU A 244 0.88 12.24 17.78
CA GLU A 244 -0.36 12.06 17.01
C GLU A 244 -0.23 12.50 15.55
N ARG A 245 0.52 13.58 15.29
CA ARG A 245 0.86 14.01 13.92
C ARG A 245 1.68 12.96 13.18
N ARG A 246 2.69 12.37 13.83
CA ARG A 246 3.47 11.26 13.26
C ARG A 246 2.61 10.02 13.00
N LYS A 247 1.72 9.68 13.92
CA LYS A 247 0.73 8.61 13.73
C LYS A 247 -0.23 8.88 12.57
N ALA A 248 -0.62 10.14 12.34
CA ALA A 248 -1.42 10.53 11.18
C ALA A 248 -0.66 10.34 9.86
N ILE A 249 0.66 10.64 9.83
CA ILE A 249 1.53 10.31 8.68
C ILE A 249 1.51 8.79 8.44
N ARG A 250 1.78 7.98 9.47
CA ARG A 250 1.74 6.51 9.39
C ARG A 250 0.42 6.01 8.79
N GLN A 251 -0.70 6.54 9.23
CA GLN A 251 -2.02 6.11 8.76
C GLN A 251 -2.30 6.46 7.30
N VAL A 252 -1.80 7.59 6.80
CA VAL A 252 -1.92 7.92 5.37
C VAL A 252 -1.17 6.87 4.53
N PHE A 253 0.03 6.47 4.93
CA PHE A 253 0.78 5.39 4.28
C PHE A 253 0.08 4.04 4.41
N SER A 254 -0.36 3.70 5.61
CA SER A 254 -1.03 2.43 5.91
C SER A 254 -2.35 2.30 5.14
N ALA A 255 -3.13 3.37 5.02
CA ALA A 255 -4.33 3.41 4.18
C ALA A 255 -3.98 3.31 2.69
N ALA A 256 -2.91 3.98 2.23
CA ALA A 256 -2.45 3.89 0.86
C ALA A 256 -2.07 2.45 0.47
N GLU A 257 -1.32 1.74 1.31
CA GLU A 257 -0.98 0.33 1.09
C GLU A 257 -2.22 -0.57 1.04
N ARG A 258 -3.21 -0.32 1.89
CA ARG A 258 -4.50 -1.05 1.88
C ARG A 258 -5.32 -0.79 0.63
N THR A 259 -5.02 0.24 -0.18
CA THR A 259 -5.63 0.41 -1.50
C THR A 259 -5.05 -0.49 -2.59
N GLY A 260 -4.12 -1.39 -2.22
CA GLY A 260 -3.38 -2.25 -3.15
C GLY A 260 -2.11 -1.60 -3.72
N ALA A 261 -1.76 -0.40 -3.27
CA ALA A 261 -0.51 0.24 -3.68
C ALA A 261 0.70 -0.42 -2.99
N VAL A 262 1.70 -0.82 -3.76
CA VAL A 262 2.99 -1.24 -3.22
C VAL A 262 3.85 0.00 -3.02
N VAL A 263 4.16 0.33 -1.76
CA VAL A 263 5.06 1.44 -1.41
C VAL A 263 6.40 0.86 -1.03
N THR A 264 7.42 1.10 -1.86
CA THR A 264 8.76 0.57 -1.57
C THR A 264 9.46 1.38 -0.48
N THR A 265 10.45 0.78 0.19
CA THR A 265 11.32 1.46 1.18
C THR A 265 11.84 2.80 0.65
N ARG A 266 12.38 2.82 -0.58
CA ARG A 266 12.89 4.05 -1.22
C ARG A 266 11.80 5.12 -1.35
N GLN A 267 10.60 4.72 -1.79
CA GLN A 267 9.49 5.66 -1.96
C GLN A 267 9.04 6.23 -0.60
N ALA A 268 8.89 5.39 0.42
CA ALA A 268 8.51 5.83 1.75
C ALA A 268 9.50 6.82 2.36
N LEU A 269 10.80 6.54 2.24
CA LEU A 269 11.86 7.46 2.66
C LEU A 269 11.79 8.78 1.88
N ALA A 270 11.62 8.72 0.55
CA ALA A 270 11.54 9.91 -0.28
C ALA A 270 10.34 10.80 0.06
N LEU A 271 9.15 10.22 0.22
CA LEU A 271 7.94 10.94 0.62
C LEU A 271 8.05 11.52 2.04
N THR A 272 8.61 10.76 2.98
CA THR A 272 8.81 11.23 4.36
C THR A 272 9.79 12.39 4.40
N ALA A 273 10.94 12.28 3.73
CA ALA A 273 11.89 13.38 3.60
C ALA A 273 11.28 14.61 2.91
N HIS A 274 10.48 14.40 1.86
CA HIS A 274 9.77 15.48 1.16
C HIS A 274 8.76 16.19 2.08
N SER A 275 7.99 15.44 2.87
CA SER A 275 7.05 16.03 3.84
C SER A 275 7.77 16.87 4.90
N ILE A 276 8.89 16.40 5.44
CA ILE A 276 9.61 17.11 6.50
C ILE A 276 10.23 18.41 5.98
N SER A 277 10.87 18.38 4.80
CA SER A 277 11.54 19.56 4.24
C SER A 277 10.67 20.45 3.36
N GLY A 278 9.48 19.99 2.98
CA GLY A 278 8.69 20.62 1.91
C GLY A 278 9.34 20.53 0.53
N GLY A 279 10.42 19.74 0.36
CA GLY A 279 11.26 19.76 -0.83
C GLY A 279 12.21 20.96 -0.92
N LEU A 280 12.40 21.70 0.17
CA LEU A 280 13.33 22.82 0.27
C LEU A 280 14.67 22.42 0.89
N ILE A 281 15.69 23.21 0.63
CA ILE A 281 16.95 23.23 1.39
C ILE A 281 17.14 24.56 2.14
N CYS A 282 18.08 24.61 3.08
CA CYS A 282 18.35 25.82 3.87
C CYS A 282 18.61 27.04 2.98
N GLU A 283 19.34 26.85 1.88
CA GLU A 283 19.68 27.89 0.91
C GLU A 283 18.45 28.51 0.23
N ASP A 284 17.38 27.73 0.01
CA ASP A 284 16.14 28.24 -0.56
C ASP A 284 15.43 29.18 0.42
N VAL A 285 15.37 28.79 1.70
CA VAL A 285 14.81 29.62 2.77
C VAL A 285 15.65 30.88 2.96
N HIS A 286 16.98 30.75 2.99
CA HIS A 286 17.90 31.88 3.14
C HIS A 286 17.80 32.89 1.99
N ARG A 287 17.53 32.41 0.76
CA ARG A 287 17.31 33.29 -0.40
C ARG A 287 16.04 34.11 -0.23
N ARG A 288 14.95 33.50 0.25
CA ARG A 288 13.69 34.19 0.52
C ARG A 288 13.82 35.16 1.69
N TYR A 289 14.47 34.75 2.78
CA TYR A 289 14.75 35.59 3.94
C TYR A 289 15.54 36.86 3.57
N ARG A 290 16.57 36.74 2.73
CA ARG A 290 17.35 37.89 2.26
C ARG A 290 16.55 38.84 1.38
N ARG A 291 15.54 38.34 0.67
CA ARG A 291 14.66 39.16 -0.15
C ARG A 291 13.66 39.93 0.73
N ASP A 292 13.05 39.23 1.68
CA ASP A 292 12.14 39.80 2.66
C ASP A 292 12.07 38.90 3.91
N ALA A 293 12.57 39.41 5.04
CA ALA A 293 12.57 38.70 6.32
C ALA A 293 11.18 38.66 6.99
N SER A 294 10.25 39.47 6.52
CA SER A 294 8.88 39.58 7.04
C SER A 294 7.85 38.80 6.22
N ASP A 295 8.18 38.39 4.99
CA ASP A 295 7.26 37.67 4.11
C ASP A 295 6.87 36.29 4.67
N ARG A 296 5.58 36.15 5.00
CA ARG A 296 4.92 34.92 5.49
C ARG A 296 3.94 34.30 4.48
N SER A 297 3.89 34.82 3.25
CA SER A 297 2.88 34.46 2.26
C SER A 297 3.17 33.16 1.50
N TRP A 298 4.36 32.58 1.64
CA TRP A 298 4.83 31.52 0.75
C TRP A 298 5.04 30.16 1.41
N GLN A 299 5.03 30.11 2.75
CA GLN A 299 5.46 28.96 3.54
C GLN A 299 4.41 27.87 3.62
N PHE A 300 3.12 28.23 3.60
CA PHE A 300 2.00 27.32 3.82
C PHE A 300 2.02 26.02 2.97
N PRO A 301 2.39 26.00 1.67
CA PRO A 301 2.37 24.75 0.89
C PRO A 301 3.56 23.83 1.20
N TYR A 302 4.58 24.33 1.93
CA TYR A 302 5.76 23.58 2.33
C TYR A 302 5.62 22.92 3.71
N LEU A 303 4.49 23.14 4.40
CA LEU A 303 4.20 22.47 5.66
C LEU A 303 3.99 20.97 5.43
N TYR A 304 4.38 20.12 6.39
CA TYR A 304 4.44 18.67 6.22
C TYR A 304 3.09 18.06 5.80
N HIS A 305 2.00 18.55 6.40
CA HIS A 305 0.64 18.11 6.12
C HIS A 305 0.12 18.59 4.74
N GLN A 306 0.84 19.49 4.06
CA GLN A 306 0.58 19.91 2.69
C GLN A 306 1.53 19.20 1.70
N ALA A 307 2.83 19.23 2.01
CA ALA A 307 3.89 18.70 1.16
C ALA A 307 3.78 17.19 0.94
N LEU A 308 3.26 16.42 1.91
CA LEU A 308 3.04 14.98 1.79
C LEU A 308 2.23 14.58 0.53
N PHE A 309 1.31 15.45 0.08
CA PHE A 309 0.46 15.20 -1.09
C PHE A 309 1.08 15.70 -2.41
N GLY A 310 2.24 16.35 -2.36
CA GLY A 310 3.02 16.69 -3.54
C GLY A 310 2.35 17.69 -4.50
N ASP A 311 1.56 18.64 -3.99
CA ASP A 311 0.88 19.64 -4.84
C ASP A 311 1.84 20.57 -5.59
N LEU A 312 3.02 20.84 -5.01
CA LEU A 312 4.06 21.64 -5.65
C LEU A 312 4.85 20.87 -6.72
N LEU A 313 4.58 19.57 -6.88
CA LEU A 313 5.30 18.71 -7.81
C LEU A 313 4.61 18.67 -9.17
N THR A 314 5.41 18.76 -10.23
CA THR A 314 4.88 18.60 -11.59
C THR A 314 4.29 17.19 -11.78
N PRO A 315 3.37 16.99 -12.74
CA PRO A 315 2.89 15.65 -13.08
C PRO A 315 4.02 14.67 -13.44
N GLN A 316 5.10 15.15 -14.08
CA GLN A 316 6.26 14.34 -14.42
C GLN A 316 7.02 13.90 -13.17
N MET A 317 7.29 14.82 -12.24
CA MET A 317 7.90 14.51 -10.94
C MET A 317 7.05 13.48 -10.19
N ARG A 318 5.73 13.68 -10.09
CA ARG A 318 4.84 12.72 -9.42
C ARG A 318 4.84 11.33 -10.06
N ARG A 319 5.13 11.18 -11.36
CA ARG A 319 5.27 9.87 -12.01
C ARG A 319 6.55 9.13 -11.61
N GLN A 320 7.60 9.83 -11.18
CA GLN A 320 8.86 9.21 -10.74
C GLN A 320 8.72 8.51 -9.38
N VAL A 321 7.75 8.92 -8.56
CA VAL A 321 7.40 8.25 -7.30
C VAL A 321 5.91 7.91 -7.31
N PRO A 322 5.54 6.71 -7.83
CA PRO A 322 4.15 6.28 -7.96
C PRO A 322 3.34 6.36 -6.66
N ALA A 323 3.99 6.21 -5.50
CA ALA A 323 3.34 6.33 -4.19
C ALA A 323 2.65 7.69 -3.96
N PHE A 324 3.09 8.80 -4.57
CA PHE A 324 2.33 10.07 -4.51
C PHE A 324 0.91 9.92 -5.06
N ARG A 325 0.71 9.11 -6.10
CA ARG A 325 -0.62 8.87 -6.66
C ARG A 325 -1.52 8.18 -5.64
N ALA A 326 -1.00 7.20 -4.90
CA ALA A 326 -1.77 6.49 -3.89
C ALA A 326 -2.16 7.42 -2.73
N LEU A 327 -1.21 8.18 -2.17
CA LEU A 327 -1.49 9.12 -1.09
C LEU A 327 -2.47 10.23 -1.50
N ARG A 328 -2.35 10.77 -2.72
CA ARG A 328 -3.26 11.81 -3.22
C ARG A 328 -4.70 11.35 -3.39
N ARG A 329 -4.93 10.06 -3.65
CA ARG A 329 -6.30 9.51 -3.70
C ARG A 329 -6.97 9.54 -2.32
N LEU A 330 -6.16 9.61 -1.27
CA LEU A 330 -6.55 9.62 0.13
C LEU A 330 -6.29 11.01 0.77
N ASP A 331 -6.29 12.07 -0.03
CA ASP A 331 -6.01 13.42 0.46
C ASP A 331 -7.18 13.98 1.27
N PRO A 332 -7.02 14.27 2.58
CA PRO A 332 -8.07 14.89 3.38
C PRO A 332 -8.54 16.24 2.82
N GLY A 333 -7.65 16.99 2.16
CA GLY A 333 -7.99 18.27 1.54
C GLY A 333 -9.07 18.16 0.46
N GLY A 334 -9.11 17.02 -0.24
CA GLY A 334 -10.10 16.70 -1.26
C GLY A 334 -11.42 16.14 -0.71
N THR A 335 -11.49 15.83 0.58
CA THR A 335 -12.63 15.14 1.19
C THR A 335 -13.53 16.13 1.91
N ALA A 336 -14.75 16.32 1.39
CA ALA A 336 -15.74 17.20 2.00
C ALA A 336 -16.62 16.44 2.99
N LEU A 337 -16.51 16.81 4.27
CA LEU A 337 -17.32 16.27 5.36
C LEU A 337 -17.92 17.43 6.12
N ARG A 338 -19.25 17.53 6.12
CA ARG A 338 -19.95 18.67 6.74
C ARG A 338 -19.56 18.89 8.21
N TRP A 339 -19.48 17.83 9.00
CA TRP A 339 -19.12 17.92 10.42
C TRP A 339 -17.66 18.35 10.65
N VAL A 340 -16.77 18.19 9.66
CA VAL A 340 -15.42 18.76 9.70
C VAL A 340 -15.50 20.21 9.24
N ASP A 341 -16.06 20.45 8.06
CA ASP A 341 -16.11 21.77 7.42
C ASP A 341 -16.79 22.84 8.28
N ASP A 342 -17.86 22.47 9.01
CA ASP A 342 -18.59 23.36 9.92
C ASP A 342 -17.75 23.79 11.15
N THR A 343 -16.61 23.13 11.40
CA THR A 343 -15.67 23.45 12.51
C THR A 343 -14.40 24.15 12.05
N LEU A 344 -14.16 24.25 10.74
CA LEU A 344 -12.94 24.84 10.21
C LEU A 344 -13.06 26.37 10.18
N ASP A 345 -12.18 27.03 10.90
CA ASP A 345 -12.08 28.49 10.89
C ASP A 345 -10.60 28.91 10.71
N PRO A 346 -10.26 29.64 9.63
CA PRO A 346 -8.91 30.14 9.43
C PRO A 346 -8.39 31.03 10.56
N GLU A 347 -9.27 31.78 11.26
CA GLU A 347 -8.86 32.72 12.31
C GLU A 347 -8.43 32.02 13.60
N THR A 348 -8.97 30.82 13.85
CA THR A 348 -8.66 30.00 15.04
C THR A 348 -7.67 28.87 14.74
N ALA A 349 -7.25 28.72 13.48
CA ALA A 349 -6.35 27.66 13.06
C ALA A 349 -4.95 27.80 13.69
N ASN A 350 -4.53 26.79 14.44
CA ASN A 350 -3.22 26.74 15.08
C ASN A 350 -2.12 26.34 14.08
N SER A 351 -1.75 27.25 13.17
CA SER A 351 -0.64 27.06 12.23
C SER A 351 0.20 28.34 12.09
N PRO A 352 1.54 28.23 12.08
CA PRO A 352 2.41 29.40 11.96
C PRO A 352 2.33 30.07 10.58
N PHE A 353 1.89 29.35 9.55
CA PHE A 353 1.82 29.84 8.18
C PHE A 353 0.48 29.46 7.53
N LEU A 354 -0.44 30.42 7.53
CA LEU A 354 -1.75 30.26 6.89
C LEU A 354 -1.72 30.69 5.42
N PRO A 355 -2.49 30.02 4.54
CA PRO A 355 -2.71 30.52 3.20
C PRO A 355 -3.51 31.83 3.23
N PRO A 356 -3.42 32.66 2.17
CA PRO A 356 -4.26 33.85 2.04
C PRO A 356 -5.74 33.45 1.98
N VAL A 357 -6.55 34.08 2.82
CA VAL A 357 -8.02 33.94 2.84
C VAL A 357 -8.60 35.24 2.26
N PRO A 358 -9.66 35.19 1.43
CA PRO A 358 -10.34 36.40 1.00
C PRO A 358 -10.88 37.17 2.20
N SER A 359 -10.53 38.44 2.31
CA SER A 359 -11.06 39.34 3.33
C SER A 359 -12.52 39.67 3.05
N GLY A 360 -13.40 39.51 4.05
CA GLY A 360 -14.83 39.87 3.93
C GLY A 360 -15.08 41.37 3.64
N ASP A 361 -14.07 42.20 3.85
CA ASP A 361 -14.13 43.66 3.67
C ASP A 361 -13.99 44.13 2.20
N GLU A 362 -13.54 43.28 1.27
CA GLU A 362 -13.33 43.70 -0.14
C GLU A 362 -14.62 43.76 -0.99
N GLY A 363 -15.77 43.40 -0.40
CA GLY A 363 -17.06 43.35 -1.09
C GLY A 363 -17.17 42.21 -2.10
N SER A 364 -18.39 41.90 -2.56
CA SER A 364 -18.64 40.81 -3.51
C SER A 364 -17.83 40.98 -4.80
N PRO A 365 -17.27 39.91 -5.39
CA PRO A 365 -16.41 39.99 -6.56
C PRO A 365 -17.12 40.67 -7.73
N LYS A 366 -16.53 41.77 -8.23
CA LYS A 366 -17.13 42.63 -9.28
C LYS A 366 -16.91 42.10 -10.70
N SER A 367 -16.19 40.99 -10.88
CA SER A 367 -15.94 40.36 -12.19
C SER A 367 -15.84 38.84 -12.07
N ARG A 368 -16.05 38.14 -13.21
CA ARG A 368 -15.89 36.67 -13.28
C ARG A 368 -14.48 36.23 -12.92
N THR A 369 -13.45 36.99 -13.32
CA THR A 369 -12.05 36.70 -13.00
C THR A 369 -11.77 36.89 -11.51
N ALA A 370 -12.32 37.92 -10.88
CA ALA A 370 -12.22 38.13 -9.43
C ALA A 370 -12.92 37.00 -8.66
N ALA A 371 -14.13 36.62 -9.08
CA ALA A 371 -14.87 35.52 -8.47
C ALA A 371 -14.15 34.17 -8.60
N GLN A 372 -13.52 33.91 -9.75
CA GLN A 372 -12.73 32.70 -9.95
C GLN A 372 -11.49 32.68 -9.04
N ARG A 373 -10.75 33.78 -8.96
CA ARG A 373 -9.58 33.90 -8.08
C ARG A 373 -9.96 33.71 -6.61
N GLU A 374 -11.04 34.33 -6.16
CA GLU A 374 -11.57 34.17 -4.81
C GLU A 374 -11.98 32.73 -4.52
N SER A 375 -12.67 32.07 -5.47
CA SER A 375 -13.02 30.65 -5.37
C SER A 375 -11.80 29.73 -5.28
N GLU A 376 -10.72 30.04 -6.01
CA GLU A 376 -9.46 29.29 -5.95
C GLU A 376 -8.75 29.49 -4.61
N LEU A 377 -8.74 30.71 -4.06
CA LEU A 377 -8.21 31.01 -2.74
C LEU A 377 -8.97 30.27 -1.64
N LEU A 378 -10.31 30.32 -1.66
CA LEU A 378 -11.15 29.59 -0.70
C LEU A 378 -10.94 28.07 -0.79
N ARG A 379 -10.87 27.52 -2.01
CA ARG A 379 -10.60 26.08 -2.18
C ARG A 379 -9.23 25.69 -1.61
N SER A 380 -8.21 26.51 -1.84
CA SER A 380 -6.88 26.31 -1.28
C SER A 380 -6.89 26.37 0.26
N ALA A 381 -7.57 27.38 0.83
CA ALA A 381 -7.68 27.54 2.28
C ALA A 381 -8.45 26.39 2.94
N ILE A 382 -9.57 25.95 2.38
CA ILE A 382 -10.36 24.83 2.90
C ILE A 382 -9.55 23.52 2.81
N ALA A 383 -8.91 23.25 1.67
CA ALA A 383 -8.06 22.06 1.53
C ALA A 383 -6.91 22.09 2.55
N PHE A 384 -6.33 23.28 2.78
CA PHE A 384 -5.30 23.47 3.78
C PHE A 384 -5.80 23.12 5.19
N LEU A 385 -6.95 23.67 5.59
CA LEU A 385 -7.54 23.49 6.91
C LEU A 385 -7.98 22.04 7.16
N ARG A 386 -8.59 21.38 6.17
CA ARG A 386 -8.96 19.95 6.26
C ARG A 386 -7.75 19.05 6.51
N ARG A 387 -6.64 19.31 5.79
CA ARG A 387 -5.38 18.61 6.01
C ARG A 387 -4.86 18.91 7.41
N LEU A 388 -4.76 20.18 7.80
CA LEU A 388 -4.31 20.56 9.14
C LEU A 388 -5.13 19.84 10.22
N ASP A 389 -6.45 19.93 10.17
CA ASP A 389 -7.34 19.27 11.13
C ASP A 389 -7.19 17.74 11.15
N TYR A 390 -6.80 17.11 10.03
CA TYR A 390 -6.55 15.67 9.97
C TYR A 390 -5.32 15.28 10.78
N PHE A 391 -4.23 16.04 10.64
CA PHE A 391 -2.98 15.77 11.35
C PHE A 391 -3.00 16.27 12.81
N GLU A 392 -3.81 17.28 13.11
CA GLU A 392 -3.98 17.83 14.47
C GLU A 392 -5.02 17.06 15.30
N GLY A 393 -5.96 16.36 14.65
CA GLY A 393 -7.08 15.69 15.30
C GLY A 393 -6.73 14.37 16.01
N THR A 394 -7.30 14.16 17.19
CA THR A 394 -7.27 12.89 17.94
C THR A 394 -8.47 12.00 17.64
N THR A 395 -9.31 12.40 16.68
CA THR A 395 -10.64 11.83 16.45
C THR A 395 -10.60 10.41 15.90
N THR A 396 -11.61 9.63 16.31
CA THR A 396 -12.06 8.42 15.60
C THR A 396 -12.58 8.83 14.20
N ASN A 397 -12.69 7.91 13.26
CA ASN A 397 -13.11 8.15 11.85
C ASN A 397 -12.02 8.67 10.90
N ARG A 398 -10.73 8.43 11.17
CA ARG A 398 -9.64 8.89 10.28
C ARG A 398 -9.79 8.37 8.85
N MET A 399 -10.32 7.17 8.64
CA MET A 399 -10.57 6.63 7.30
C MET A 399 -11.59 7.47 6.51
N SER A 400 -12.73 7.82 7.12
CA SER A 400 -13.74 8.64 6.44
C SER A 400 -13.18 10.00 5.98
N ARG A 401 -12.27 10.59 6.77
CA ARG A 401 -11.58 11.84 6.45
C ARG A 401 -10.58 11.71 5.29
N LEU A 402 -10.09 10.51 5.01
CA LEU A 402 -9.31 10.17 3.82
C LEU A 402 -10.20 9.85 2.60
N GLY A 403 -11.53 9.98 2.73
CA GLY A 403 -12.48 9.74 1.66
C GLY A 403 -12.98 8.30 1.53
N VAL A 404 -12.64 7.43 2.50
CA VAL A 404 -13.06 6.02 2.58
C VAL A 404 -13.98 5.82 3.78
N ALA A 405 -15.29 5.99 3.54
CA ALA A 405 -16.29 6.03 4.59
C ALA A 405 -16.43 4.68 5.31
N SER A 406 -16.31 3.58 4.57
CA SER A 406 -16.41 2.21 5.09
C SER A 406 -15.06 1.62 5.52
N GLY A 407 -14.04 2.49 5.69
CA GLY A 407 -12.68 2.05 5.96
C GLY A 407 -12.52 1.50 7.39
N ASP A 408 -13.30 1.98 8.36
CA ASP A 408 -13.24 1.45 9.72
C ASP A 408 -13.83 0.03 9.77
N GLU A 409 -14.87 -0.27 8.99
CA GLU A 409 -15.40 -1.63 8.81
C GLU A 409 -14.38 -2.56 8.14
N PHE A 410 -13.62 -2.06 7.15
CA PHE A 410 -12.53 -2.82 6.53
C PHE A 410 -11.45 -3.20 7.56
N LEU A 411 -11.07 -2.26 8.43
CA LEU A 411 -10.12 -2.52 9.51
C LEU A 411 -10.69 -3.50 10.54
N ALA A 412 -11.94 -3.32 10.94
CA ALA A 412 -12.65 -4.20 11.88
C ALA A 412 -12.67 -5.67 11.42
N VAL A 413 -12.85 -5.93 10.13
CA VAL A 413 -12.76 -7.28 9.55
C VAL A 413 -11.33 -7.84 9.64
N ASN A 414 -10.31 -7.02 9.33
CA ASN A 414 -8.92 -7.46 9.40
C ASN A 414 -8.48 -7.78 10.82
N ASP A 415 -8.98 -7.01 11.80
CA ASP A 415 -8.73 -7.21 13.22
C ASP A 415 -9.55 -8.38 13.81
N GLY A 416 -10.44 -8.99 13.02
CA GLY A 416 -11.27 -10.13 13.43
C GLY A 416 -12.38 -9.77 14.43
N THR A 417 -12.80 -8.50 14.47
CA THR A 417 -13.85 -8.06 15.40
C THR A 417 -15.24 -8.51 14.92
N PRO A 418 -16.06 -9.19 15.76
CA PRO A 418 -17.35 -9.75 15.32
C PRO A 418 -18.46 -8.72 15.06
N GLU A 419 -18.32 -7.52 15.61
CA GLU A 419 -19.37 -6.51 15.60
C GLU A 419 -19.63 -5.98 14.19
N GLY A 420 -20.88 -6.02 13.75
CA GLY A 420 -21.27 -5.46 12.46
C GLY A 420 -20.91 -6.30 11.22
N LEU A 421 -20.21 -7.44 11.36
CA LEU A 421 -19.83 -8.31 10.24
C LEU A 421 -21.02 -8.75 9.38
N VAL A 422 -22.19 -8.99 9.99
CA VAL A 422 -23.42 -9.32 9.25
C VAL A 422 -23.85 -8.16 8.35
N LYS A 423 -23.85 -6.93 8.86
CA LYS A 423 -24.22 -5.74 8.07
C LYS A 423 -23.22 -5.50 6.94
N VAL A 424 -21.92 -5.66 7.22
CA VAL A 424 -20.85 -5.55 6.24
C VAL A 424 -21.01 -6.60 5.15
N ARG A 425 -21.20 -7.87 5.52
CA ARG A 425 -21.45 -8.97 4.59
C ARG A 425 -22.64 -8.67 3.69
N ASP A 426 -23.78 -8.31 4.26
CA ASP A 426 -25.00 -8.09 3.50
C ASP A 426 -24.87 -6.87 2.56
N ALA A 427 -24.15 -5.83 2.98
CA ALA A 427 -23.81 -4.70 2.12
C ALA A 427 -22.87 -5.11 0.97
N LEU A 428 -21.82 -5.89 1.25
CA LEU A 428 -20.90 -6.38 0.21
C LEU A 428 -21.59 -7.30 -0.80
N LEU A 429 -22.49 -8.18 -0.34
CA LEU A 429 -23.29 -9.04 -1.22
C LEU A 429 -24.22 -8.22 -2.13
N ARG A 430 -24.88 -7.18 -1.59
CA ARG A 430 -25.63 -6.22 -2.42
C ARG A 430 -24.74 -5.46 -3.40
N GLY A 431 -23.51 -5.15 -3.01
CA GLY A 431 -22.51 -4.56 -3.90
C GLY A 431 -22.19 -5.48 -5.08
N LEU A 432 -21.98 -6.77 -4.82
CA LEU A 432 -21.74 -7.79 -5.86
C LEU A 432 -22.96 -8.01 -6.76
N GLU A 433 -24.19 -7.90 -6.23
CA GLU A 433 -25.41 -7.87 -7.04
C GLU A 433 -25.45 -6.64 -7.95
N ALA A 434 -25.12 -5.47 -7.41
CA ALA A 434 -25.06 -4.23 -8.17
C ALA A 434 -24.03 -4.30 -9.31
N VAL A 435 -22.87 -4.93 -9.11
CA VAL A 435 -21.88 -5.21 -10.17
C VAL A 435 -22.54 -5.91 -11.36
N GLN A 436 -23.34 -6.94 -11.08
CA GLN A 436 -24.06 -7.74 -12.07
C GLN A 436 -25.28 -7.01 -12.67
N GLY A 437 -25.64 -5.82 -12.17
CA GLY A 437 -26.80 -5.06 -12.64
C GLY A 437 -28.08 -5.29 -11.84
N VAL A 438 -27.99 -6.01 -10.71
CA VAL A 438 -29.12 -6.35 -9.86
C VAL A 438 -29.26 -5.32 -8.74
N HIS A 439 -30.46 -4.73 -8.62
CA HIS A 439 -30.83 -3.86 -7.51
C HIS A 439 -32.17 -4.33 -6.96
N ARG A 440 -32.15 -4.96 -5.78
CA ARG A 440 -33.36 -5.46 -5.10
C ARG A 440 -33.70 -4.55 -3.92
N ALA A 441 -34.98 -4.34 -3.69
CA ALA A 441 -35.46 -3.60 -2.53
C ALA A 441 -35.46 -4.48 -1.28
N GLY A 442 -34.99 -3.95 -0.15
CA GLY A 442 -35.00 -4.62 1.16
C GLY A 442 -33.77 -5.49 1.46
N ASP A 443 -33.77 -6.07 2.66
CA ASP A 443 -32.77 -7.05 3.09
C ASP A 443 -33.18 -8.43 2.58
N SER A 444 -32.49 -8.93 1.56
CA SER A 444 -32.71 -10.28 1.05
C SER A 444 -31.75 -11.27 1.71
N PRO A 445 -32.23 -12.41 2.24
CA PRO A 445 -31.36 -13.36 2.93
C PRO A 445 -30.41 -14.13 2.00
N ASP A 446 -30.66 -14.07 0.69
CA ASP A 446 -29.93 -14.81 -0.34
C ASP A 446 -29.19 -13.86 -1.28
N PHE A 447 -27.99 -14.23 -1.70
CA PHE A 447 -27.20 -13.62 -2.76
C PHE A 447 -27.47 -14.33 -4.10
N LEU A 448 -27.70 -13.53 -5.15
CA LEU A 448 -27.95 -14.02 -6.49
C LEU A 448 -26.72 -13.88 -7.39
N VAL A 449 -26.35 -14.98 -8.03
CA VAL A 449 -25.36 -15.01 -9.12
C VAL A 449 -26.15 -15.14 -10.42
N LEU A 450 -25.98 -14.17 -11.32
CA LEU A 450 -26.57 -14.22 -12.65
C LEU A 450 -25.72 -15.07 -13.59
N ASP A 451 -26.34 -15.56 -14.65
CA ASP A 451 -25.63 -16.23 -15.73
C ASP A 451 -24.70 -15.24 -16.46
N PRO A 452 -23.43 -15.62 -16.74
CA PRO A 452 -22.48 -14.72 -17.37
C PRO A 452 -22.90 -14.14 -18.72
N ALA A 453 -23.69 -14.88 -19.51
CA ALA A 453 -24.25 -14.38 -20.77
C ALA A 453 -25.26 -13.23 -20.57
N PHE A 454 -25.80 -13.10 -19.36
CA PHE A 454 -26.76 -12.07 -18.96
C PHE A 454 -26.15 -11.00 -18.07
N PHE A 455 -24.81 -10.97 -17.93
CA PHE A 455 -24.08 -9.83 -17.39
C PHE A 455 -24.14 -8.64 -18.37
N SER A 456 -25.35 -8.12 -18.63
CA SER A 456 -25.59 -7.01 -19.55
C SER A 456 -26.36 -5.89 -18.85
N HIS A 457 -25.94 -4.65 -19.11
CA HIS A 457 -26.44 -3.45 -18.43
C HIS A 457 -27.84 -2.97 -18.85
N ARG A 458 -28.58 -3.76 -19.65
CA ARG A 458 -29.86 -3.31 -20.25
C ARG A 458 -30.94 -4.37 -20.26
N SER A 459 -30.67 -5.58 -19.77
CA SER A 459 -31.64 -6.65 -19.83
C SER A 459 -32.67 -6.46 -18.73
N ARG A 460 -33.92 -6.16 -19.12
CA ARG A 460 -35.08 -6.11 -18.21
C ARG A 460 -35.31 -7.44 -17.48
N ALA A 461 -34.74 -8.52 -18.02
CA ALA A 461 -34.76 -9.87 -17.50
C ALA A 461 -33.32 -10.41 -17.45
N ALA A 462 -32.90 -11.04 -16.35
CA ALA A 462 -31.61 -11.73 -16.24
C ALA A 462 -31.81 -13.14 -15.69
N VAL A 463 -31.05 -14.12 -16.19
CA VAL A 463 -31.14 -15.50 -15.71
C VAL A 463 -30.32 -15.66 -14.43
N ILE A 464 -30.90 -16.30 -13.42
CA ILE A 464 -30.25 -16.63 -12.16
C ILE A 464 -29.53 -17.96 -12.34
N ALA A 465 -28.20 -17.94 -12.33
CA ALA A 465 -27.37 -19.14 -12.43
C ALA A 465 -27.23 -19.86 -11.09
N LYS A 466 -27.17 -19.10 -9.98
CA LYS A 466 -27.05 -19.70 -8.64
C LYS A 466 -27.63 -18.81 -7.56
N ARG A 467 -28.12 -19.46 -6.49
CA ARG A 467 -28.56 -18.82 -5.26
C ARG A 467 -27.69 -19.26 -4.09
N ILE A 468 -27.14 -18.30 -3.37
CA ILE A 468 -26.26 -18.52 -2.23
C ILE A 468 -26.91 -17.94 -0.96
N PRO A 469 -27.24 -18.75 0.05
CA PRO A 469 -27.73 -18.21 1.33
C PRO A 469 -26.67 -17.31 1.97
N GLY A 470 -27.02 -16.08 2.37
CA GLY A 470 -26.07 -15.12 2.95
C GLY A 470 -25.37 -15.65 4.21
N ARG A 471 -26.04 -16.52 4.99
CA ARG A 471 -25.45 -17.22 6.14
C ARG A 471 -24.30 -18.17 5.82
N SER A 472 -24.17 -18.59 4.56
CA SER A 472 -23.08 -19.45 4.07
C SER A 472 -21.90 -18.67 3.50
N VAL A 473 -21.98 -17.34 3.51
CA VAL A 473 -20.90 -16.46 3.08
C VAL A 473 -20.13 -15.95 4.29
N GLU A 474 -18.82 -16.08 4.24
CA GLU A 474 -17.91 -15.58 5.26
C GLU A 474 -17.15 -14.36 4.74
N ILE A 475 -16.94 -13.38 5.62
CA ILE A 475 -16.06 -12.23 5.37
C ILE A 475 -14.88 -12.39 6.31
N VAL A 476 -13.68 -12.56 5.77
CA VAL A 476 -12.49 -12.90 6.55
C VAL A 476 -11.30 -12.02 6.18
N SER A 477 -10.35 -11.88 7.10
CA SER A 477 -9.06 -11.25 6.82
C SER A 477 -8.21 -12.11 5.89
N GLN A 478 -7.16 -11.52 5.32
CA GLN A 478 -6.17 -12.26 4.50
C GLN A 478 -5.53 -13.44 5.26
N ASN A 479 -5.14 -13.24 6.52
CA ASN A 479 -4.53 -14.30 7.32
C ASN A 479 -5.50 -15.45 7.56
N GLN A 480 -6.77 -15.14 7.87
CA GLN A 480 -7.79 -16.15 8.05
C GLN A 480 -8.13 -16.87 6.73
N GLN A 481 -8.07 -16.17 5.59
CA GLN A 481 -8.20 -16.80 4.28
C GLN A 481 -7.10 -17.84 4.03
N TRP A 482 -5.85 -17.56 4.41
CA TRP A 482 -4.75 -18.52 4.31
C TRP A 482 -4.94 -19.72 5.25
N ILE A 483 -5.38 -19.48 6.49
CA ILE A 483 -5.71 -20.57 7.43
C ILE A 483 -6.80 -21.48 6.86
N ASN A 484 -7.86 -20.87 6.32
CA ASN A 484 -8.96 -21.60 5.69
C ASN A 484 -8.57 -22.31 4.38
N ALA A 485 -7.44 -21.92 3.76
CA ALA A 485 -6.87 -22.58 2.59
C ALA A 485 -5.93 -23.76 2.96
N GLY A 486 -5.77 -24.05 4.26
CA GLY A 486 -5.03 -25.19 4.77
C GLY A 486 -3.70 -24.87 5.46
N THR A 487 -3.34 -23.59 5.61
CA THR A 487 -2.10 -23.19 6.30
C THR A 487 -2.34 -22.99 7.78
N LEU A 488 -1.91 -23.92 8.63
CA LEU A 488 -2.12 -23.82 10.08
C LEU A 488 -1.52 -22.55 10.69
N ASP A 489 -0.36 -22.12 10.19
CA ASP A 489 0.35 -20.93 10.65
C ASP A 489 1.01 -20.21 9.46
N PRO A 490 0.39 -19.16 8.90
CA PRO A 490 0.97 -18.42 7.78
C PRO A 490 2.31 -17.80 8.15
N GLU A 491 3.37 -18.11 7.40
CA GLU A 491 4.74 -17.65 7.69
C GLU A 491 5.03 -16.22 7.18
N MET A 492 4.33 -15.77 6.14
CA MET A 492 4.56 -14.45 5.53
C MET A 492 4.50 -13.29 6.54
N PRO A 493 3.53 -13.22 7.48
CA PRO A 493 3.48 -12.19 8.50
C PRO A 493 4.69 -12.16 9.46
N HIS A 494 5.41 -13.27 9.58
CA HIS A 494 6.65 -13.35 10.36
C HIS A 494 7.88 -12.97 9.53
N ALA A 495 7.84 -13.19 8.21
CA ALA A 495 8.95 -12.95 7.30
C ALA A 495 9.13 -11.47 6.93
N VAL A 496 8.10 -10.62 7.06
CA VAL A 496 8.14 -9.20 6.67
C VAL A 496 7.40 -8.31 7.67
N GLU A 497 7.60 -6.99 7.60
CA GLU A 497 6.67 -6.05 8.23
C GLU A 497 5.27 -6.24 7.65
N TRP A 498 4.37 -6.84 8.43
CA TRP A 498 3.05 -7.22 7.94
C TRP A 498 2.00 -6.12 8.11
N ALA A 499 1.20 -5.92 7.07
CA ALA A 499 -0.06 -5.20 7.13
C ALA A 499 -1.13 -6.01 6.38
N SER A 500 -2.32 -6.12 6.97
CA SER A 500 -3.47 -6.75 6.34
C SER A 500 -4.05 -5.80 5.28
N ARG A 501 -3.72 -6.06 4.01
CA ARG A 501 -4.08 -5.21 2.87
C ARG A 501 -5.34 -5.67 2.13
N SER A 502 -5.91 -6.80 2.52
CA SER A 502 -7.07 -7.37 1.84
C SER A 502 -8.02 -8.09 2.77
N VAL A 503 -9.30 -7.98 2.43
CA VAL A 503 -10.41 -8.75 2.98
C VAL A 503 -10.91 -9.70 1.90
N TYR A 504 -11.41 -10.87 2.29
CA TYR A 504 -11.95 -11.87 1.38
C TYR A 504 -13.43 -12.13 1.65
N ILE A 505 -14.23 -12.14 0.59
CA ILE A 505 -15.57 -12.73 0.60
C ILE A 505 -15.44 -14.17 0.15
N ARG A 506 -15.80 -15.13 1.01
CA ARG A 506 -15.75 -16.56 0.71
C ARG A 506 -17.12 -17.02 0.26
N LEU A 507 -17.27 -17.29 -1.04
CA LEU A 507 -18.53 -17.71 -1.66
C LEU A 507 -18.53 -19.23 -1.90
N PRO A 508 -19.57 -19.98 -1.48
CA PRO A 508 -19.65 -21.42 -1.72
C PRO A 508 -19.87 -21.75 -3.21
N GLY A 509 -18.99 -22.57 -3.76
CA GLY A 509 -19.00 -23.14 -5.12
C GLY A 509 -19.97 -24.32 -5.28
N THR A 510 -19.99 -24.94 -6.47
CA THR A 510 -20.93 -26.02 -6.83
C THR A 510 -20.58 -27.36 -6.19
N ASP A 511 -19.28 -27.61 -5.94
CA ASP A 511 -18.77 -28.92 -5.50
C ASP A 511 -18.12 -28.87 -4.12
N GLY A 512 -18.65 -28.02 -3.22
CA GLY A 512 -18.02 -27.76 -1.92
C GLY A 512 -16.74 -26.92 -1.99
N THR A 513 -16.32 -26.50 -3.18
CA THR A 513 -15.26 -25.52 -3.39
C THR A 513 -15.66 -24.16 -2.83
N VAL A 514 -14.67 -23.33 -2.50
CA VAL A 514 -14.90 -21.94 -2.08
C VAL A 514 -14.26 -21.03 -3.12
N VAL A 515 -15.02 -20.05 -3.62
CA VAL A 515 -14.53 -19.00 -4.51
C VAL A 515 -14.23 -17.76 -3.67
N PRO A 516 -12.94 -17.43 -3.43
CA PRO A 516 -12.57 -16.23 -2.70
C PRO A 516 -12.61 -15.00 -3.61
N VAL A 517 -13.33 -13.96 -3.19
CA VAL A 517 -13.28 -12.63 -3.83
C VAL A 517 -12.43 -11.70 -2.98
N GLN A 518 -11.25 -11.35 -3.48
CA GLN A 518 -10.31 -10.46 -2.80
C GLN A 518 -10.71 -8.99 -2.98
N LEU A 519 -10.75 -8.26 -1.86
CA LEU A 519 -11.05 -6.85 -1.79
C LEU A 519 -9.89 -6.11 -1.09
N ASP A 520 -9.24 -5.21 -1.81
CA ASP A 520 -8.51 -4.10 -1.20
C ASP A 520 -9.50 -3.06 -0.63
N LEU A 521 -9.00 -2.07 0.10
CA LEU A 521 -9.79 -1.02 0.74
C LEU A 521 -10.69 -0.25 -0.25
N LEU A 522 -10.22 0.00 -1.48
CA LEU A 522 -10.99 0.75 -2.45
C LEU A 522 -12.07 -0.10 -3.11
N ARG A 523 -11.77 -1.37 -3.41
CA ARG A 523 -12.78 -2.32 -3.90
C ARG A 523 -13.87 -2.54 -2.85
N PHE A 524 -13.49 -2.65 -1.58
CA PHE A 524 -14.42 -2.73 -0.46
C PHE A 524 -15.33 -1.50 -0.41
N GLU A 525 -14.76 -0.29 -0.40
CA GLU A 525 -15.52 0.98 -0.41
C GLU A 525 -16.44 1.09 -1.64
N LEU A 526 -15.96 0.71 -2.83
CA LEU A 526 -16.75 0.74 -4.06
C LEU A 526 -17.96 -0.19 -3.98
N LEU A 527 -17.79 -1.42 -3.48
CA LEU A 527 -18.90 -2.35 -3.31
C LEU A 527 -19.96 -1.82 -2.36
N ILE A 528 -19.57 -1.23 -1.22
CA ILE A 528 -20.50 -0.62 -0.26
C ILE A 528 -21.25 0.56 -0.92
N ARG A 529 -20.57 1.40 -1.69
CA ARG A 529 -21.21 2.50 -2.43
C ARG A 529 -22.17 2.00 -3.51
N TRP A 530 -21.81 0.95 -4.25
CA TRP A 530 -22.69 0.34 -5.25
C TRP A 530 -23.92 -0.30 -4.60
N ALA A 531 -23.77 -0.90 -3.42
CA ALA A 531 -24.89 -1.41 -2.63
C ALA A 531 -25.87 -0.28 -2.24
N ALA A 532 -25.37 0.93 -1.97
CA ALA A 532 -26.17 2.12 -1.71
C ALA A 532 -26.72 2.81 -2.98
N GLY A 533 -26.48 2.25 -4.18
CA GLY A 533 -26.98 2.77 -5.45
C GLY A 533 -26.08 3.81 -6.15
N LEU A 534 -24.89 4.11 -5.61
CA LEU A 534 -23.95 5.07 -6.18
C LEU A 534 -23.06 4.42 -7.25
N SER A 535 -23.57 4.18 -8.47
CA SER A 535 -22.77 3.54 -9.53
C SER A 535 -22.16 4.54 -10.52
N SER A 536 -20.83 4.57 -10.64
CA SER A 536 -20.08 5.25 -11.72
C SER A 536 -19.41 4.21 -12.65
N ARG A 537 -20.22 3.36 -13.30
CA ARG A 537 -19.75 2.18 -14.05
C ARG A 537 -18.70 2.49 -15.12
N GLY A 538 -18.76 3.65 -15.77
CA GLY A 538 -17.78 4.07 -16.78
C GLY A 538 -16.38 4.38 -16.23
N GLN A 539 -16.24 4.64 -14.93
CA GLN A 539 -14.94 4.95 -14.29
C GLN A 539 -14.26 3.71 -13.67
N HIS A 540 -15.00 2.60 -13.52
CA HIS A 540 -14.56 1.40 -12.79
C HIS A 540 -14.78 0.10 -13.59
N GLU A 541 -14.67 0.17 -14.91
CA GLU A 541 -14.93 -0.97 -15.80
C GLU A 541 -13.94 -2.13 -15.56
N ALA A 542 -12.69 -1.84 -15.21
CA ALA A 542 -11.70 -2.87 -14.89
C ALA A 542 -12.07 -3.65 -13.62
N GLU A 543 -12.46 -2.94 -12.56
CA GLU A 543 -12.91 -3.54 -11.30
C GLU A 543 -14.19 -4.36 -11.49
N ILE A 544 -15.17 -3.81 -12.22
CA ILE A 544 -16.41 -4.52 -12.56
C ILE A 544 -16.09 -5.81 -13.31
N ARG A 545 -15.26 -5.76 -14.37
CA ARG A 545 -14.87 -6.96 -15.12
C ARG A 545 -14.19 -8.00 -14.24
N SER A 546 -13.25 -7.58 -13.39
CA SER A 546 -12.54 -8.50 -12.48
C SER A 546 -13.49 -9.20 -11.51
N LEU A 547 -14.45 -8.46 -10.91
CA LEU A 547 -15.44 -9.02 -9.98
C LEU A 547 -16.43 -9.94 -10.72
N THR A 548 -16.88 -9.53 -11.90
CA THR A 548 -17.75 -10.32 -12.77
C THR A 548 -17.09 -11.64 -13.18
N SER A 549 -15.79 -11.64 -13.52
CA SER A 549 -15.03 -12.87 -13.80
C SER A 549 -14.95 -13.80 -12.59
N ALA A 550 -14.76 -13.26 -11.37
CA ALA A 550 -14.77 -14.06 -10.16
C ALA A 550 -16.16 -14.68 -9.89
N LEU A 551 -17.24 -13.93 -10.16
CA LEU A 551 -18.61 -14.42 -10.01
C LEU A 551 -18.99 -15.46 -11.08
N ALA A 552 -18.44 -15.36 -12.29
CA ALA A 552 -18.65 -16.35 -13.34
C ALA A 552 -18.17 -17.75 -12.94
N ALA A 553 -17.14 -17.86 -12.09
CA ALA A 553 -16.66 -19.14 -11.56
C ALA A 553 -17.66 -19.84 -10.62
N LEU A 554 -18.73 -19.15 -10.19
CA LEU A 554 -19.81 -19.73 -9.38
C LEU A 554 -20.98 -20.26 -10.22
N ALA A 555 -21.04 -19.92 -11.51
CA ALA A 555 -22.10 -20.40 -12.40
C ALA A 555 -21.88 -21.90 -12.70
N PRO A 556 -22.90 -22.76 -12.53
CA PRO A 556 -22.78 -24.18 -12.84
C PRO A 556 -22.50 -24.42 -14.33
N ASN A 557 -21.70 -25.44 -14.62
CA ASN A 557 -21.56 -25.95 -15.99
C ASN A 557 -22.82 -26.77 -16.33
N ALA A 558 -23.83 -26.10 -16.88
CA ALA A 558 -25.02 -26.67 -17.53
C ALA A 558 -25.50 -28.03 -16.97
N ASP A 559 -26.22 -28.00 -15.85
CA ASP A 559 -27.11 -29.10 -15.45
C ASP A 559 -28.57 -28.75 -15.72
N ALA A 560 -29.32 -29.75 -16.17
CA ALA A 560 -30.68 -29.67 -16.68
C ALA A 560 -31.71 -29.47 -15.57
N ASP A 561 -31.88 -28.23 -15.09
CA ASP A 561 -33.09 -27.86 -14.34
C ASP A 561 -34.21 -27.49 -15.32
N GLU A 562 -35.39 -28.09 -15.16
CA GLU A 562 -36.62 -27.79 -15.94
C GLU A 562 -37.15 -26.37 -15.64
N ASP A 563 -36.71 -25.77 -14.53
CA ASP A 563 -37.12 -24.46 -14.03
C ASP A 563 -35.98 -23.43 -14.11
N ILE A 564 -36.13 -22.45 -15.00
CA ILE A 564 -35.19 -21.33 -15.14
C ILE A 564 -35.65 -20.18 -14.23
N GLY A 565 -34.84 -19.87 -13.21
CA GLY A 565 -35.02 -18.66 -12.41
C GLY A 565 -34.65 -17.41 -13.20
N VAL A 566 -35.54 -16.43 -13.28
CA VAL A 566 -35.30 -15.17 -13.99
C VAL A 566 -35.61 -13.99 -13.08
N LEU A 567 -34.78 -12.96 -13.10
CA LEU A 567 -35.02 -11.68 -12.45
C LEU A 567 -35.59 -10.70 -13.48
N VAL A 568 -36.86 -10.30 -13.35
CA VAL A 568 -37.52 -9.32 -14.23
C VAL A 568 -37.86 -8.06 -13.44
N GLY A 569 -37.23 -6.93 -13.77
CA GLY A 569 -37.47 -5.66 -13.07
C GLY A 569 -37.12 -5.67 -11.58
N GLY A 570 -36.17 -6.50 -11.15
CA GLY A 570 -35.80 -6.68 -9.74
C GLY A 570 -36.65 -7.70 -8.99
N GLU A 571 -37.74 -8.19 -9.59
CA GLU A 571 -38.58 -9.24 -9.05
C GLU A 571 -38.19 -10.62 -9.61
N ARG A 572 -38.24 -11.64 -8.76
CA ARG A 572 -37.96 -13.01 -9.18
C ARG A 572 -39.19 -13.61 -9.86
N ARG A 573 -38.97 -14.33 -10.95
CA ARG A 573 -39.93 -15.17 -11.66
C ARG A 573 -39.31 -16.52 -11.96
N THR A 574 -40.14 -17.55 -12.10
CA THR A 574 -39.70 -18.86 -12.55
C THR A 574 -40.33 -19.13 -13.93
N LEU A 575 -39.50 -19.56 -14.87
CA LEU A 575 -39.94 -20.03 -16.18
C LEU A 575 -39.77 -21.54 -16.23
N THR A 576 -40.86 -22.27 -16.43
CA THR A 576 -40.83 -23.72 -16.62
C THR A 576 -40.89 -24.01 -18.12
N ILE A 577 -39.97 -24.81 -18.64
CA ILE A 577 -39.99 -25.25 -20.05
C ILE A 577 -40.79 -26.54 -20.14
N ASP A 578 -42.07 -26.43 -20.50
CA ASP A 578 -42.93 -27.58 -20.78
C ASP A 578 -42.57 -28.15 -22.18
N VAL A 579 -42.43 -29.47 -22.31
CA VAL A 579 -42.03 -30.13 -23.56
C VAL A 579 -43.16 -29.99 -24.60
N GLY A 580 -43.13 -28.87 -25.33
CA GLY A 580 -44.13 -28.49 -26.34
C GLY A 580 -44.33 -26.98 -26.47
N ASP A 581 -43.32 -26.26 -26.98
CA ASP A 581 -43.36 -24.87 -27.51
C ASP A 581 -44.10 -23.78 -26.70
N ARG A 582 -44.38 -23.98 -25.41
CA ARG A 582 -45.10 -23.01 -24.56
C ARG A 582 -44.34 -22.71 -23.28
N ILE A 583 -43.68 -21.56 -23.25
CA ILE A 583 -43.10 -20.97 -22.04
C ILE A 583 -44.23 -20.46 -21.14
N ARG A 584 -44.34 -20.97 -19.91
CA ARG A 584 -45.27 -20.46 -18.88
C ARG A 584 -44.48 -19.68 -17.82
N SER A 585 -44.90 -18.46 -17.49
CA SER A 585 -44.33 -17.70 -16.37
C SER A 585 -45.19 -17.86 -15.11
N GLY A 586 -44.64 -18.45 -14.06
CA GLY A 586 -45.27 -18.47 -12.74
C GLY A 586 -44.85 -17.23 -11.94
N GLY A 587 -45.82 -16.49 -11.39
CA GLY A 587 -45.58 -15.44 -10.39
C GLY A 587 -45.58 -16.04 -8.99
N ALA A 588 -44.61 -15.64 -8.16
CA ALA A 588 -44.58 -15.94 -6.73
C ALA A 588 -45.49 -14.99 -5.95
#